data_AF-A0A9P3NLM1-F1
#
_entry.id   AF-A0A9P3NLM1-F1
#
_cell.length_a   1.000
_cell.length_b   1.000
_cell.length_c   1.000
_cell.angle_alpha   90.00
_cell.angle_beta   90.00
_cell.angle_gamma   90.00
#
_symmetry.space_group_name_H-M   'P 1'
#
loop_
_entity.id
_entity.type
_entity.pdbx_description
1 polymer ?
#
loop_
_entity_poly.entity_id
_entity_poly.type
_entity_poly.pdbx_seq_one_letter_code
_entity_poly.pdbx_strand_id
1 'polypeptide(L)'
;MKLVSPSGPGKPIDVEGESNEKLRSNSFVQRSARSLSGPQLTCLTVFVVVTFIGLLYRSTSPLLGQSGSDSGEAPWGDAVWEHQVLASSQPQEAAGLVVLVTGAAGFVGSHVSLALKRRGDGVVGIDNFNSYYPIALKRARQGRLAEKGIFIVDGDITNQAILARLFQLVKFTHVLHLAAQAGVRYAVHNPLAYVHSNVQGFVTLLEECKAANPQPAVVYASSSSVYGLNSKVPFSEDDRTDRPASLYAATKKADEVLGHTYNHIYGLSITALRFFTVYGPWGRPDMAYFSFARNIVKGKPIKIFQGPKKEELARDFTYIDDVVRGCVAALDTAAPSTGSGGKKKRKAPMRVFNLGNTQPVKVGEFVGILEKHLQRQAIRNYIQMPSTGDVMFTHANVTRAHNDLGYQPTTDLDAGLEKFVRWFKSYYRDGSENEKTLDGYKPY
;
A
#
# COMPACT_ATOMS: atom_id res chain seq x y z
N MET A 1 -25.88 36.07 54.03
CA MET A 1 -25.31 36.76 55.21
C MET A 1 -24.36 37.83 54.70
N LYS A 2 -24.65 39.09 55.06
CA LYS A 2 -24.03 40.42 54.79
C LYS A 2 -22.60 40.46 54.18
N LEU A 3 -22.39 41.15 53.04
CA LEU A 3 -21.92 42.56 52.82
C LEU A 3 -20.41 42.73 53.16
N VAL A 4 -19.49 43.37 52.40
CA VAL A 4 -19.41 44.71 51.79
C VAL A 4 -18.14 44.78 50.88
N SER A 5 -18.19 45.45 49.72
CA SER A 5 -17.07 46.08 48.96
C SER A 5 -16.93 47.56 49.38
N PRO A 6 -15.88 48.39 49.16
CA PRO A 6 -15.19 48.58 47.85
C PRO A 6 -13.75 49.18 47.91
N SER A 7 -13.15 49.46 46.73
CA SER A 7 -12.43 50.71 46.34
C SER A 7 -11.23 50.45 45.41
N GLY A 8 -11.21 51.13 44.25
CA GLY A 8 -10.03 51.31 43.37
C GLY A 8 -9.42 52.70 43.57
N PRO A 9 -8.86 53.35 42.53
CA PRO A 9 -7.72 52.99 41.67
C PRO A 9 -6.58 54.03 41.78
N GLY A 10 -5.41 53.80 41.15
CA GLY A 10 -4.34 54.82 41.08
C GLY A 10 -3.27 54.59 40.01
N LYS A 11 -3.15 55.55 39.08
CA LYS A 11 -1.98 55.91 38.24
C LYS A 11 -1.66 57.38 38.56
N PRO A 12 -0.39 57.84 38.50
CA PRO A 12 0.21 58.51 37.30
C PRO A 12 1.70 58.15 37.07
N ILE A 13 2.28 58.09 35.86
CA ILE A 13 2.87 59.11 34.93
C ILE A 13 4.00 60.00 35.53
N ASP A 14 5.22 59.88 34.98
CA ASP A 14 6.16 60.93 34.46
C ASP A 14 7.61 60.37 34.42
N VAL A 15 8.30 60.23 33.28
CA VAL A 15 8.96 61.16 32.33
C VAL A 15 10.47 61.37 32.62
N GLU A 16 11.25 60.95 31.61
CA GLU A 16 12.56 61.37 31.06
C GLU A 16 13.68 62.01 31.90
N GLY A 17 14.91 61.60 31.53
CA GLY A 17 16.18 62.27 31.84
C GLY A 17 17.33 61.73 31.01
N GLU A 18 17.60 62.41 29.87
CA GLU A 18 18.86 62.51 29.10
C GLU A 18 20.09 62.74 30.01
N SER A 19 21.38 62.68 29.66
CA SER A 19 22.21 62.57 28.44
C SER A 19 23.67 62.41 28.94
N ASN A 20 24.59 61.93 28.10
CA ASN A 20 25.94 62.53 28.05
C ASN A 20 26.68 62.13 26.76
N GLU A 21 26.86 63.12 25.89
CA GLU A 21 27.71 63.12 24.71
C GLU A 21 28.69 64.28 24.88
N LYS A 22 30.01 64.04 24.82
CA LYS A 22 31.07 65.04 24.57
C LYS A 22 32.35 64.29 24.15
N LEU A 23 33.20 64.69 23.19
CA LEU A 23 33.29 65.83 22.26
C LEU A 23 34.46 65.58 21.27
N ARG A 24 34.27 66.05 20.02
CA ARG A 24 35.19 66.80 19.10
C ARG A 24 36.47 66.14 18.56
N SER A 25 36.80 66.14 17.26
CA SER A 25 36.66 67.02 16.06
C SER A 25 37.94 67.78 15.66
N ASN A 26 38.13 67.89 14.34
CA ASN A 26 38.90 68.86 13.50
C ASN A 26 40.08 68.24 12.72
N SER A 27 39.93 68.00 11.41
CA SER A 27 40.11 68.92 10.24
C SER A 27 41.54 68.78 9.66
N PHE A 28 41.85 68.73 8.36
CA PHE A 28 41.53 69.65 7.26
C PHE A 28 41.97 69.04 5.90
N VAL A 29 41.64 69.73 4.81
CA VAL A 29 41.48 69.36 3.39
C VAL A 29 42.76 69.49 2.53
N GLN A 30 42.96 68.64 1.49
CA GLN A 30 43.14 69.05 0.06
C GLN A 30 43.54 67.93 -0.95
N ARG A 31 42.64 67.76 -1.95
CA ARG A 31 42.84 67.69 -3.43
C ARG A 31 43.46 66.47 -4.16
N SER A 32 42.60 65.85 -4.98
CA SER A 32 42.73 65.62 -6.46
C SER A 32 43.80 64.61 -6.96
N ALA A 33 43.59 63.68 -7.90
CA ALA A 33 42.55 63.43 -8.89
C ALA A 33 42.72 62.03 -9.55
N ARG A 34 41.65 61.61 -10.23
CA ARG A 34 41.55 60.74 -11.44
C ARG A 34 40.85 59.39 -11.27
N SER A 35 39.66 59.40 -11.88
CA SER A 35 38.77 58.31 -12.26
C SER A 35 39.44 57.19 -13.06
N LEU A 36 38.91 55.97 -12.93
CA LEU A 36 38.30 55.25 -14.04
C LEU A 36 37.31 54.20 -13.51
N SER A 37 36.17 54.17 -14.19
CA SER A 37 34.90 53.49 -13.96
C SER A 37 34.90 52.03 -14.40
N GLY A 38 33.97 51.22 -13.87
CA GLY A 38 33.39 50.12 -14.67
C GLY A 38 32.84 48.91 -13.92
N PRO A 39 31.51 48.67 -13.90
CA PRO A 39 30.85 47.46 -13.39
C PRO A 39 30.96 46.25 -14.35
N GLN A 40 32.07 46.15 -15.11
CA GLN A 40 32.30 45.06 -16.07
C GLN A 40 33.14 43.92 -15.49
N LEU A 41 33.87 44.17 -14.41
CA LEU A 41 34.71 43.13 -13.79
C LEU A 41 33.88 42.14 -12.94
N THR A 42 32.74 42.57 -12.38
CA THR A 42 31.87 41.71 -11.56
C THR A 42 30.94 40.81 -12.38
N CYS A 43 30.53 41.20 -13.59
CA CYS A 43 29.75 40.33 -14.47
C CYS A 43 30.58 39.18 -15.07
N LEU A 44 31.87 39.42 -15.36
CA LEU A 44 32.74 38.40 -15.96
C LEU A 44 33.07 37.28 -14.95
N THR A 45 33.26 37.61 -13.67
CA THR A 45 33.53 36.61 -12.62
C THR A 45 32.30 35.75 -12.31
N VAL A 46 31.09 36.34 -12.32
CA VAL A 46 29.84 35.59 -12.10
C VAL A 46 29.54 34.66 -13.28
N PHE A 47 29.78 35.09 -14.52
CA PHE A 47 29.54 34.26 -15.70
C PHE A 47 30.52 33.08 -15.80
N VAL A 48 31.80 33.28 -15.48
CA VAL A 48 32.79 32.20 -15.46
C VAL A 48 32.47 31.17 -14.38
N VAL A 49 32.04 31.58 -13.18
CA VAL A 49 31.68 30.65 -12.09
C VAL A 49 30.40 29.84 -12.41
N VAL A 50 29.37 30.46 -13.01
CA VAL A 50 28.13 29.76 -13.39
C VAL A 50 28.37 28.77 -14.54
N THR A 51 29.25 29.12 -15.49
CA THR A 51 29.59 28.22 -16.61
C THR A 51 30.47 27.05 -16.15
N PHE A 52 31.38 27.28 -15.18
CA PHE A 52 32.22 26.23 -14.60
C PHE A 52 31.42 25.24 -13.73
N ILE A 53 30.43 25.72 -12.97
CA ILE A 53 29.51 24.86 -12.21
C ILE A 53 28.59 24.07 -13.16
N GLY A 54 28.13 24.67 -14.27
CA GLY A 54 27.35 23.99 -15.31
C GLY A 54 28.13 22.92 -16.09
N LEU A 55 29.43 23.10 -16.29
CA LEU A 55 30.33 22.12 -16.91
C LEU A 55 30.72 20.97 -15.95
N LEU A 56 30.88 21.24 -14.66
CA LEU A 56 31.11 20.21 -13.64
C LEU A 56 29.85 19.36 -13.37
N TYR A 57 28.66 19.94 -13.48
CA TYR A 57 27.38 19.20 -13.38
C TYR A 57 27.05 18.36 -14.63
N ARG A 58 27.65 18.67 -15.79
CA ARG A 58 27.49 17.88 -17.02
C ARG A 58 28.46 16.72 -17.17
N SER A 59 29.46 16.58 -16.29
CA SER A 59 30.51 15.56 -16.42
C SER A 59 30.61 14.57 -15.25
N THR A 60 29.64 14.54 -14.33
CA THR A 60 29.62 13.56 -13.24
C THR A 60 28.24 12.90 -13.11
N SER A 61 27.88 12.08 -14.09
CA SER A 61 26.96 10.98 -13.80
C SER A 61 27.66 10.05 -12.81
N PRO A 62 27.07 9.70 -11.65
CA PRO A 62 27.62 8.65 -10.83
C PRO A 62 27.48 7.35 -11.63
N LEU A 63 28.63 6.80 -12.06
CA LEU A 63 28.78 5.40 -12.39
C LEU A 63 28.42 4.59 -11.14
N LEU A 64 27.13 4.33 -10.97
CA LEU A 64 26.65 3.24 -10.12
C LEU A 64 27.21 1.96 -10.72
N GLY A 65 28.05 1.29 -9.91
CA GLY A 65 28.77 0.10 -10.30
C GLY A 65 27.86 -0.92 -10.96
N GLN A 66 28.14 -1.21 -12.22
CA GLN A 66 27.76 -2.47 -12.83
C GLN A 66 28.58 -3.55 -12.14
N SER A 67 28.04 -4.11 -11.08
CA SER A 67 28.36 -5.48 -10.69
C SER A 67 27.87 -6.37 -11.82
N GLY A 68 28.82 -7.02 -12.51
CA GLY A 68 28.54 -7.89 -13.63
C GLY A 68 27.51 -8.97 -13.29
N SER A 69 26.59 -9.18 -14.23
CA SER A 69 25.77 -10.39 -14.29
C SER A 69 25.34 -10.57 -15.75
N ASP A 70 25.69 -11.73 -16.31
CA ASP A 70 25.22 -12.35 -17.54
C ASP A 70 24.45 -11.48 -18.54
N SER A 71 24.99 -11.38 -19.76
CA SER A 71 24.21 -11.07 -20.97
C SER A 71 23.31 -12.26 -21.35
N GLY A 72 22.46 -12.70 -20.43
CA GLY A 72 21.26 -13.47 -20.74
C GLY A 72 20.19 -12.48 -21.20
N GLU A 73 19.49 -12.78 -22.29
CA GLU A 73 18.35 -11.99 -22.75
C GLU A 73 17.39 -11.72 -21.59
N ALA A 74 16.86 -10.50 -21.50
CA ALA A 74 15.85 -10.18 -20.51
C ALA A 74 14.69 -11.19 -20.68
N PRO A 75 14.17 -11.82 -19.60
CA PRO A 75 13.15 -12.88 -19.70
C PRO A 75 11.76 -12.36 -20.10
N TRP A 76 11.69 -11.14 -20.64
CA TRP A 76 10.50 -10.40 -21.03
C TRP A 76 10.82 -9.54 -22.26
N GLY A 77 9.81 -9.27 -23.08
CA GLY A 77 9.94 -8.43 -24.28
C GLY A 77 10.28 -9.18 -25.57
N ASP A 78 10.39 -10.51 -25.54
CA ASP A 78 10.40 -11.32 -26.76
C ASP A 78 8.99 -11.44 -27.36
N ALA A 79 8.89 -11.92 -28.61
CA ALA A 79 7.62 -12.02 -29.32
C ALA A 79 6.63 -13.01 -28.66
N VAL A 80 7.10 -14.04 -27.96
CA VAL A 80 6.26 -15.04 -27.29
C VAL A 80 5.61 -14.42 -26.05
N TRP A 81 6.42 -13.71 -25.25
CA TRP A 81 5.99 -12.97 -24.09
C TRP A 81 4.95 -11.90 -24.46
N GLU A 82 5.19 -11.14 -25.52
CA GLU A 82 4.25 -10.12 -25.99
C GLU A 82 2.92 -10.72 -26.45
N HIS A 83 2.99 -11.82 -27.19
CA HIS A 83 1.79 -12.56 -27.60
C HIS A 83 0.99 -13.05 -26.39
N GLN A 84 1.65 -13.58 -25.35
CA GLN A 84 0.97 -14.01 -24.12
C GLN A 84 0.32 -12.84 -23.37
N VAL A 85 1.00 -11.70 -23.26
CA VAL A 85 0.46 -10.48 -22.66
C VAL A 85 -0.78 -10.01 -23.40
N LEU A 86 -0.70 -9.89 -24.74
CA LEU A 86 -1.80 -9.44 -25.59
C LEU A 86 -2.99 -10.40 -25.57
N ALA A 87 -2.75 -11.71 -25.60
CA ALA A 87 -3.81 -12.72 -25.53
C ALA A 87 -4.54 -12.67 -24.18
N SER A 88 -3.78 -12.49 -23.09
CA SER A 88 -4.33 -12.38 -21.73
C SER A 88 -5.17 -11.11 -21.53
N SER A 89 -4.78 -10.02 -22.17
CA SER A 89 -5.45 -8.73 -22.06
C SER A 89 -6.75 -8.61 -22.84
N GLN A 90 -7.13 -9.59 -23.68
CA GLN A 90 -8.36 -9.50 -24.47
C GLN A 90 -9.60 -9.73 -23.60
N PRO A 91 -10.53 -8.76 -23.54
CA PRO A 91 -11.86 -8.99 -23.00
C PRO A 91 -12.71 -9.79 -24.00
N GLN A 92 -13.73 -10.48 -23.49
CA GLN A 92 -14.70 -11.23 -24.31
C GLN A 92 -15.64 -10.30 -25.08
N GLU A 93 -15.96 -9.13 -24.51
CA GLU A 93 -16.80 -8.11 -25.12
C GLU A 93 -16.04 -6.78 -25.24
N ALA A 94 -16.39 -5.97 -26.23
CA ALA A 94 -15.72 -4.68 -26.48
C ALA A 94 -15.84 -3.68 -25.32
N ALA A 95 -16.88 -3.82 -24.49
CA ALA A 95 -17.10 -2.98 -23.30
C ALA A 95 -16.44 -3.56 -22.02
N GLY A 96 -15.83 -4.75 -22.10
CA GLY A 96 -15.18 -5.38 -20.96
C GLY A 96 -13.97 -4.59 -20.48
N LEU A 97 -13.64 -4.72 -19.19
CA LEU A 97 -12.46 -4.06 -18.64
C LEU A 97 -11.19 -4.75 -19.13
N VAL A 98 -10.14 -3.97 -19.31
CA VAL A 98 -8.77 -4.46 -19.47
C VAL A 98 -7.97 -4.00 -18.26
N VAL A 99 -7.57 -4.95 -17.41
CA VAL A 99 -7.06 -4.69 -16.06
C VAL A 99 -5.65 -5.22 -15.88
N LEU A 100 -4.73 -4.35 -15.45
CA LEU A 100 -3.45 -4.77 -14.89
C LEU A 100 -3.64 -5.08 -13.40
N VAL A 101 -3.40 -6.32 -12.99
CA VAL A 101 -3.45 -6.73 -11.58
C VAL A 101 -2.03 -6.94 -11.07
N THR A 102 -1.54 -6.06 -10.19
CA THR A 102 -0.25 -6.28 -9.52
C THR A 102 -0.44 -7.19 -8.31
N GLY A 103 0.53 -8.05 -8.02
CA GLY A 103 0.41 -9.04 -6.96
C GLY A 103 -0.57 -10.15 -7.33
N ALA A 104 -0.72 -10.44 -8.62
CA ALA A 104 -1.70 -11.39 -9.15
C ALA A 104 -1.48 -12.83 -8.65
N ALA A 105 -0.24 -13.22 -8.32
CA ALA A 105 0.05 -14.52 -7.70
C ALA A 105 -0.12 -14.49 -6.17
N GLY A 106 -0.47 -13.34 -5.60
CA GLY A 106 -0.84 -13.17 -4.20
C GLY A 106 -2.22 -13.74 -3.86
N PHE A 107 -2.58 -13.70 -2.59
CA PHE A 107 -3.86 -14.20 -2.10
C PHE A 107 -5.04 -13.46 -2.77
N VAL A 108 -5.22 -12.17 -2.47
CA VAL A 108 -6.33 -11.37 -3.02
C VAL A 108 -6.24 -11.26 -4.55
N GLY A 109 -5.04 -10.99 -5.09
CA GLY A 109 -4.84 -10.80 -6.53
C GLY A 109 -5.26 -12.00 -7.37
N SER A 110 -4.98 -13.22 -6.91
CA SER A 110 -5.38 -14.42 -7.66
C SER A 110 -6.89 -14.61 -7.72
N HIS A 111 -7.59 -14.33 -6.63
CA HIS A 111 -9.05 -14.47 -6.57
C HIS A 111 -9.75 -13.38 -7.40
N VAL A 112 -9.28 -12.13 -7.33
CA VAL A 112 -9.86 -11.06 -8.15
C VAL A 112 -9.58 -11.27 -9.63
N SER A 113 -8.38 -11.71 -9.99
CA SER A 113 -8.02 -12.02 -11.40
C SER A 113 -8.94 -13.11 -11.98
N LEU A 114 -9.22 -14.16 -11.22
CA LEU A 114 -10.18 -15.20 -11.62
C LEU A 114 -11.60 -14.66 -11.76
N ALA A 115 -12.04 -13.77 -10.85
CA ALA A 115 -13.37 -13.18 -10.91
C ALA A 115 -13.55 -12.29 -12.14
N LEU A 116 -12.59 -11.41 -12.43
CA LEU A 116 -12.56 -10.56 -13.62
C LEU A 116 -12.58 -11.40 -14.90
N LYS A 117 -11.70 -12.41 -15.01
CA LYS A 117 -11.65 -13.25 -16.21
C LYS A 117 -12.93 -14.07 -16.42
N ARG A 118 -13.56 -14.56 -15.34
CA ARG A 118 -14.85 -15.27 -15.41
C ARG A 118 -15.99 -14.36 -15.87
N ARG A 119 -15.94 -13.07 -15.52
CA ARG A 119 -16.91 -12.08 -16.00
C ARG A 119 -16.75 -11.76 -17.49
N GLY A 120 -15.57 -12.04 -18.05
CA GLY A 120 -15.22 -11.77 -19.44
C GLY A 120 -14.24 -10.61 -19.63
N ASP A 121 -13.64 -10.10 -18.56
CA ASP A 121 -12.64 -9.04 -18.65
C ASP A 121 -11.27 -9.56 -19.14
N GLY A 122 -10.49 -8.66 -19.74
CA GLY A 122 -9.08 -8.85 -20.04
C GLY A 122 -8.24 -8.61 -18.79
N VAL A 123 -7.34 -9.53 -18.47
CA VAL A 123 -6.54 -9.47 -17.24
C VAL A 123 -5.09 -9.77 -17.56
N VAL A 124 -4.17 -8.89 -17.18
CA VAL A 124 -2.74 -9.18 -17.17
C VAL A 124 -2.24 -9.08 -15.73
N GLY A 125 -1.57 -10.12 -15.24
CA GLY A 125 -0.98 -10.13 -13.92
C GLY A 125 0.50 -9.73 -13.94
N ILE A 126 1.00 -9.16 -12.85
CA ILE A 126 2.44 -9.07 -12.56
C ILE A 126 2.70 -9.44 -11.10
N ASP A 127 3.73 -10.25 -10.84
CA ASP A 127 4.19 -10.63 -9.50
C ASP A 127 5.69 -10.96 -9.56
N ASN A 128 6.45 -10.61 -8.52
CA ASN A 128 7.89 -10.91 -8.45
C ASN A 128 8.20 -12.23 -7.76
N PHE A 129 7.17 -12.97 -7.32
CA PHE A 129 7.29 -14.26 -6.66
C PHE A 129 8.26 -14.28 -5.47
N ASN A 130 8.40 -13.14 -4.77
CA ASN A 130 9.31 -13.03 -3.62
C ASN A 130 9.10 -14.13 -2.57
N SER A 131 10.15 -14.40 -1.79
CA SER A 131 10.21 -15.49 -0.81
C SER A 131 9.63 -15.15 0.56
N TYR A 132 8.79 -14.11 0.69
CA TYR A 132 8.15 -13.74 1.97
C TYR A 132 7.34 -14.90 2.60
N TYR A 133 6.79 -15.77 1.75
CA TYR A 133 6.25 -17.09 2.10
C TYR A 133 6.54 -18.07 0.95
N PRO A 134 6.25 -19.39 1.07
CA PRO A 134 6.62 -20.38 0.06
C PRO A 134 6.21 -20.00 -1.37
N ILE A 135 7.21 -19.90 -2.25
CA ILE A 135 7.04 -19.56 -3.67
C ILE A 135 6.12 -20.58 -4.36
N ALA A 136 6.19 -21.86 -3.97
CA ALA A 136 5.35 -22.93 -4.48
C ALA A 136 3.85 -22.59 -4.40
N LEU A 137 3.39 -21.92 -3.33
CA LEU A 137 2.00 -21.51 -3.21
C LEU A 137 1.64 -20.41 -4.22
N LYS A 138 2.54 -19.46 -4.48
CA LYS A 138 2.34 -18.43 -5.51
C LYS A 138 2.31 -19.05 -6.91
N ARG A 139 3.22 -19.99 -7.20
CA ARG A 139 3.27 -20.73 -8.48
C ARG A 139 2.05 -21.61 -8.69
N ALA A 140 1.52 -22.25 -7.64
CA ALA A 140 0.27 -22.99 -7.73
C ALA A 140 -0.93 -22.07 -8.05
N ARG A 141 -0.97 -20.85 -7.49
CA ARG A 141 -1.97 -19.84 -7.91
C ARG A 141 -1.75 -19.38 -9.35
N GLN A 142 -0.51 -19.22 -9.79
CA GLN A 142 -0.19 -18.92 -11.19
C GLN A 142 -0.71 -20.01 -12.14
N GLY A 143 -0.52 -21.30 -11.82
CA GLY A 143 -1.06 -22.40 -12.62
C GLY A 143 -2.59 -22.32 -12.79
N ARG A 144 -3.32 -22.06 -11.70
CA ARG A 144 -4.78 -21.87 -11.74
C ARG A 144 -5.22 -20.67 -12.59
N LEU A 145 -4.41 -19.62 -12.62
CA LEU A 145 -4.67 -18.43 -13.44
C LEU A 145 -4.39 -18.74 -14.92
N ALA A 146 -3.29 -19.44 -15.22
CA ALA A 146 -2.94 -19.88 -16.56
C ALA A 146 -4.01 -20.80 -17.19
N GLU A 147 -4.61 -21.71 -16.41
CA GLU A 147 -5.75 -22.53 -16.84
C GLU A 147 -6.97 -21.72 -17.30
N LYS A 148 -7.06 -20.45 -16.91
CA LYS A 148 -8.12 -19.51 -17.33
C LYS A 148 -7.62 -18.51 -18.37
N GLY A 149 -6.44 -18.72 -18.94
CA GLY A 149 -5.84 -17.83 -19.93
C GLY A 149 -5.40 -16.49 -19.35
N ILE A 150 -5.06 -16.45 -18.06
CA ILE A 150 -4.49 -15.27 -17.41
C ILE A 150 -2.98 -15.46 -17.32
N PHE A 151 -2.24 -14.60 -18.01
CA PHE A 151 -0.80 -14.52 -17.99
C PHE A 151 -0.32 -13.66 -16.81
N ILE A 152 0.67 -14.16 -16.08
CA ILE A 152 1.36 -13.39 -15.04
C ILE A 152 2.80 -13.17 -15.49
N VAL A 153 3.13 -11.90 -15.67
CA VAL A 153 4.50 -11.44 -15.88
C VAL A 153 5.29 -11.67 -14.60
N ASP A 154 6.38 -12.42 -14.73
CA ASP A 154 7.37 -12.56 -13.65
C ASP A 154 8.24 -11.31 -13.62
N GLY A 155 7.98 -10.41 -12.67
CA GLY A 155 8.63 -9.11 -12.65
C GLY A 155 8.33 -8.30 -11.40
N ASP A 156 9.29 -7.45 -11.03
CA ASP A 156 9.11 -6.48 -9.96
C ASP A 156 8.45 -5.20 -10.48
N ILE A 157 7.50 -4.67 -9.73
CA ILE A 157 6.81 -3.42 -10.03
C ILE A 157 7.75 -2.20 -9.92
N THR A 158 8.90 -2.33 -9.27
CA THR A 158 9.94 -1.30 -9.28
C THR A 158 10.75 -1.28 -10.58
N ASN A 159 10.65 -2.32 -11.41
CA ASN A 159 11.27 -2.36 -12.73
C ASN A 159 10.40 -1.56 -13.72
N GLN A 160 10.77 -0.29 -13.89
CA GLN A 160 10.07 0.63 -14.79
C GLN A 160 10.05 0.14 -16.25
N ALA A 161 11.10 -0.54 -16.73
CA ALA A 161 11.17 -0.97 -18.12
C ALA A 161 10.11 -2.03 -18.44
N ILE A 162 9.85 -2.97 -17.53
CA ILE A 162 8.78 -3.97 -17.67
C ILE A 162 7.43 -3.28 -17.72
N LEU A 163 7.15 -2.37 -16.78
CA LEU A 163 5.87 -1.66 -16.73
C LEU A 163 5.67 -0.81 -17.98
N ALA A 164 6.68 -0.04 -18.40
CA ALA A 164 6.63 0.75 -19.63
C ALA A 164 6.31 -0.12 -20.85
N ARG A 165 6.92 -1.31 -20.97
CA ARG A 165 6.61 -2.24 -22.06
C ARG A 165 5.17 -2.75 -22.00
N LEU A 166 4.66 -3.08 -20.82
CA LEU A 166 3.26 -3.49 -20.65
C LEU A 166 2.26 -2.41 -21.08
N PHE A 167 2.50 -1.16 -20.67
CA PHE A 167 1.64 -0.03 -21.05
C PHE A 167 1.77 0.37 -22.53
N GLN A 168 2.88 0.04 -23.20
CA GLN A 168 3.02 0.18 -24.66
C GLN A 168 2.20 -0.87 -25.41
N LEU A 169 2.17 -2.11 -24.92
CA LEU A 169 1.47 -3.22 -25.56
C LEU A 169 -0.04 -3.19 -25.31
N VAL A 170 -0.44 -2.86 -24.08
CA VAL A 170 -1.82 -2.98 -23.62
C VAL A 170 -2.35 -1.62 -23.17
N LYS A 171 -3.48 -1.23 -23.76
CA LYS A 171 -4.25 -0.07 -23.31
C LYS A 171 -5.11 -0.45 -22.12
N PHE A 172 -4.53 -0.44 -20.92
CA PHE A 172 -5.26 -0.73 -19.70
C PHE A 172 -6.35 0.31 -19.45
N THR A 173 -7.57 -0.16 -19.21
CA THR A 173 -8.68 0.68 -18.73
C THR A 173 -8.54 0.95 -17.24
N HIS A 174 -8.02 -0.05 -16.51
CA HIS A 174 -7.89 -0.02 -15.07
C HIS A 174 -6.58 -0.67 -14.61
N VAL A 175 -6.12 -0.23 -13.45
CA VAL A 175 -5.07 -0.89 -12.68
C VAL A 175 -5.63 -1.26 -11.32
N LEU A 176 -5.53 -2.52 -10.95
CA LEU A 176 -5.79 -3.02 -9.60
C LEU A 176 -4.46 -3.34 -8.92
N HIS A 177 -3.97 -2.42 -8.10
CA HIS A 177 -2.66 -2.53 -7.45
C HIS A 177 -2.76 -3.23 -6.09
N LEU A 178 -2.33 -4.50 -6.02
CA LEU A 178 -2.35 -5.33 -4.81
C LEU A 178 -0.94 -5.82 -4.41
N ALA A 179 0.07 -5.63 -5.25
CA ALA A 179 1.46 -5.91 -4.92
C ALA A 179 1.93 -4.97 -3.80
N ALA A 180 2.35 -5.55 -2.68
CA ALA A 180 2.95 -4.84 -1.56
C ALA A 180 3.73 -5.82 -0.69
N GLN A 181 4.76 -5.34 -0.03
CA GLN A 181 5.27 -6.00 1.15
C GLN A 181 4.27 -5.79 2.30
N ALA A 182 3.70 -6.89 2.78
CA ALA A 182 2.62 -6.88 3.76
C ALA A 182 3.04 -7.47 5.11
N GLY A 183 2.19 -7.25 6.11
CA GLY A 183 2.37 -7.74 7.48
C GLY A 183 3.08 -6.70 8.35
N VAL A 184 2.63 -6.55 9.60
CA VAL A 184 3.17 -5.55 10.54
C VAL A 184 4.51 -5.98 11.12
N ARG A 185 4.66 -7.28 11.43
CA ARG A 185 5.82 -7.82 12.17
C ARG A 185 7.10 -7.87 11.34
N TYR A 186 6.98 -8.26 10.07
CA TYR A 186 8.15 -8.35 9.18
C TYR A 186 8.80 -6.99 8.89
N ALA A 187 8.06 -5.88 9.07
CA ALA A 187 8.60 -4.52 8.91
C ALA A 187 9.71 -4.19 9.90
N VAL A 188 9.75 -4.88 11.05
CA VAL A 188 10.85 -4.76 12.02
C VAL A 188 12.11 -5.46 11.53
N HIS A 189 11.96 -6.56 10.78
CA HIS A 189 13.08 -7.38 10.31
C HIS A 189 13.67 -6.90 8.98
N ASN A 190 12.83 -6.43 8.06
CA ASN A 190 13.26 -5.95 6.75
C ASN A 190 12.49 -4.69 6.34
N PRO A 191 12.77 -3.54 6.97
CA PRO A 191 12.05 -2.30 6.69
C PRO A 191 12.23 -1.80 5.24
N LEU A 192 13.40 -2.05 4.64
CA LEU A 192 13.71 -1.61 3.27
C LEU A 192 12.80 -2.26 2.22
N ALA A 193 12.39 -3.52 2.42
CA ALA A 193 11.45 -4.18 1.52
C ALA A 193 10.09 -3.48 1.43
N TYR A 194 9.67 -2.78 2.49
CA TYR A 194 8.43 -2.01 2.53
C TYR A 194 8.56 -0.71 1.75
N VAL A 195 9.67 0.01 1.90
CA VAL A 195 9.91 1.23 1.12
C VAL A 195 10.05 0.90 -0.38
N HIS A 196 10.82 -0.15 -0.70
CA HIS A 196 11.00 -0.62 -2.07
C HIS A 196 9.68 -1.03 -2.72
N SER A 197 8.92 -1.93 -2.09
CA SER A 197 7.71 -2.48 -2.72
C SER A 197 6.52 -1.54 -2.63
N ASN A 198 6.29 -0.93 -1.46
CA ASN A 198 5.05 -0.17 -1.23
C ASN A 198 5.18 1.26 -1.75
N VAL A 199 6.30 1.94 -1.46
CA VAL A 199 6.45 3.36 -1.82
C VAL A 199 7.03 3.51 -3.23
N GLN A 200 8.24 2.98 -3.46
CA GLN A 200 8.88 3.09 -4.78
C GLN A 200 8.05 2.37 -5.84
N GLY A 201 7.63 1.12 -5.60
CA GLY A 201 6.81 0.36 -6.54
C GLY A 201 5.48 1.03 -6.90
N PHE A 202 4.82 1.67 -5.92
CA PHE A 202 3.59 2.41 -6.20
C PHE A 202 3.85 3.67 -7.03
N VAL A 203 4.91 4.44 -6.73
CA VAL A 203 5.30 5.61 -7.53
C VAL A 203 5.67 5.21 -8.96
N THR A 204 6.48 4.16 -9.14
CA THR A 204 6.85 3.65 -10.48
C THR A 204 5.60 3.29 -11.29
N LEU A 205 4.62 2.61 -10.67
CA LEU A 205 3.36 2.29 -11.34
C LEU A 205 2.53 3.54 -11.69
N LEU A 206 2.43 4.51 -10.77
CA LEU A 206 1.69 5.75 -11.00
C LEU A 206 2.32 6.61 -12.11
N GLU A 207 3.64 6.57 -12.27
CA GLU A 207 4.33 7.23 -13.39
C GLU A 207 3.92 6.65 -14.75
N GLU A 208 3.80 5.33 -14.87
CA GLU A 208 3.33 4.69 -16.10
C GLU A 208 1.83 4.92 -16.34
N CYS A 209 1.02 4.90 -15.27
CA CYS A 209 -0.40 5.28 -15.36
C CYS A 209 -0.58 6.74 -15.81
N LYS A 210 0.29 7.65 -15.35
CA LYS A 210 0.30 9.06 -15.74
C LYS A 210 0.67 9.22 -17.22
N ALA A 211 1.65 8.48 -17.70
CA ALA A 211 2.13 8.54 -19.07
C ALA A 211 1.15 7.93 -20.09
N ALA A 212 0.35 6.95 -19.68
CA ALA A 212 -0.64 6.28 -20.52
C ALA A 212 -1.70 7.24 -21.12
N ASN A 213 -2.19 6.88 -22.31
CA ASN A 213 -3.26 7.61 -23.00
C ASN A 213 -4.26 6.65 -23.70
N PRO A 214 -5.52 6.56 -23.23
CA PRO A 214 -6.05 7.24 -22.04
C PRO A 214 -5.37 6.76 -20.75
N GLN A 215 -5.38 7.60 -19.71
CA GLN A 215 -4.91 7.20 -18.39
C GLN A 215 -5.90 6.20 -17.77
N PRO A 216 -5.45 5.07 -17.20
CA PRO A 216 -6.33 4.13 -16.53
C PRO A 216 -6.91 4.73 -15.24
N ALA A 217 -8.03 4.20 -14.77
CA ALA A 217 -8.43 4.38 -13.37
C ALA A 217 -7.61 3.44 -12.47
N VAL A 218 -7.19 3.91 -11.31
CA VAL A 218 -6.33 3.15 -10.40
C VAL A 218 -7.08 2.83 -9.12
N VAL A 219 -7.28 1.55 -8.87
CA VAL A 219 -7.78 1.00 -7.61
C VAL A 219 -6.63 0.31 -6.90
N TYR A 220 -6.40 0.56 -5.62
CA TYR A 220 -5.27 -0.04 -4.91
C TYR A 220 -5.58 -0.43 -3.47
N ALA A 221 -4.81 -1.39 -2.96
CA ALA A 221 -4.89 -1.84 -1.59
C ALA A 221 -4.20 -0.87 -0.62
N SER A 222 -5.00 -0.13 0.14
CA SER A 222 -4.61 0.43 1.44
C SER A 222 -4.83 -0.64 2.53
N SER A 223 -4.83 -0.23 3.81
CA SER A 223 -4.93 -1.15 4.94
C SER A 223 -5.65 -0.50 6.10
N SER A 224 -6.45 -1.24 6.86
CA SER A 224 -7.01 -0.77 8.13
C SER A 224 -5.93 -0.36 9.14
N SER A 225 -4.68 -0.79 8.97
CA SER A 225 -3.56 -0.37 9.81
C SER A 225 -3.28 1.14 9.79
N VAL A 226 -3.77 1.88 8.77
CA VAL A 226 -3.63 3.35 8.75
C VAL A 226 -4.36 4.04 9.90
N TYR A 227 -5.36 3.39 10.49
CA TYR A 227 -6.02 3.87 11.71
C TYR A 227 -5.11 3.89 12.93
N GLY A 228 -3.98 3.15 12.89
CA GLY A 228 -2.89 3.28 13.85
C GLY A 228 -3.34 3.21 15.31
N LEU A 229 -3.07 4.27 16.06
CA LEU A 229 -3.36 4.37 17.50
C LEU A 229 -4.77 4.88 17.83
N ASN A 230 -5.69 4.92 16.86
CA ASN A 230 -7.05 5.35 17.10
C ASN A 230 -7.79 4.37 18.03
N SER A 231 -8.53 4.91 19.00
CA SER A 231 -9.38 4.15 19.91
C SER A 231 -10.88 4.21 19.55
N LYS A 232 -11.28 5.19 18.73
CA LYS A 232 -12.65 5.33 18.24
C LYS A 232 -12.98 4.18 17.30
N VAL A 233 -14.08 3.48 17.58
CA VAL A 233 -14.64 2.41 16.73
C VAL A 233 -16.16 2.55 16.62
N PRO A 234 -16.79 2.14 15.50
CA PRO A 234 -16.17 1.59 14.30
C PRO A 234 -15.31 2.63 13.55
N PHE A 235 -14.23 2.18 12.92
CA PHE A 235 -13.32 3.04 12.16
C PHE A 235 -14.02 3.57 10.91
N SER A 236 -14.03 4.89 10.75
CA SER A 236 -14.60 5.60 9.60
C SER A 236 -13.51 6.06 8.65
N GLU A 237 -13.78 6.15 7.35
CA GLU A 237 -12.85 6.72 6.38
C GLU A 237 -12.50 8.19 6.68
N ASP A 238 -13.35 8.90 7.42
CA ASP A 238 -13.15 10.29 7.85
C ASP A 238 -12.28 10.44 9.10
N ASP A 239 -11.93 9.32 9.76
CA ASP A 239 -11.07 9.39 10.94
C ASP A 239 -9.64 9.79 10.56
N ARG A 240 -8.99 10.56 11.44
CA ARG A 240 -7.57 10.94 11.28
C ARG A 240 -6.67 9.71 11.30
N THR A 241 -5.66 9.70 10.45
CA THR A 241 -4.77 8.55 10.18
C THR A 241 -3.29 8.98 10.16
N ASP A 242 -2.96 10.01 10.94
CA ASP A 242 -1.64 10.66 11.03
C ASP A 242 -0.72 10.05 12.10
N ARG A 243 -1.19 9.04 12.84
CA ARG A 243 -0.45 8.36 13.91
C ARG A 243 -0.32 6.85 13.65
N PRO A 244 0.41 6.44 12.59
CA PRO A 244 0.59 5.03 12.26
C PRO A 244 1.35 4.29 13.37
N ALA A 245 0.90 3.08 13.72
CA ALA A 245 1.49 2.27 14.78
C ALA A 245 2.65 1.36 14.31
N SER A 246 2.98 1.38 13.01
CA SER A 246 4.05 0.56 12.41
C SER A 246 4.56 1.17 11.10
N LEU A 247 5.74 0.74 10.67
CA LEU A 247 6.27 1.11 9.35
C LEU A 247 5.35 0.66 8.21
N TYR A 248 4.77 -0.55 8.29
CA TYR A 248 3.78 -1.00 7.31
C TYR A 248 2.61 -0.02 7.21
N ALA A 249 2.03 0.38 8.33
CA ALA A 249 0.95 1.37 8.37
C ALA A 249 1.39 2.72 7.79
N ALA A 250 2.61 3.17 8.09
CA ALA A 250 3.17 4.40 7.54
C ALA A 250 3.31 4.33 6.01
N THR A 251 3.80 3.21 5.45
CA THR A 251 3.88 3.05 3.99
C THR A 251 2.51 3.03 3.32
N LYS A 252 1.53 2.34 3.90
CA LYS A 252 0.16 2.34 3.37
C LYS A 252 -0.50 3.72 3.45
N LYS A 253 -0.18 4.51 4.49
CA LYS A 253 -0.61 5.90 4.56
C LYS A 253 0.12 6.79 3.54
N ALA A 254 1.40 6.53 3.28
CA ALA A 254 2.15 7.19 2.22
C ALA A 254 1.51 6.94 0.85
N ASP A 255 1.07 5.71 0.55
CA ASP A 255 0.33 5.38 -0.67
C ASP A 255 -0.94 6.25 -0.80
N GLU A 256 -1.69 6.50 0.29
CA GLU A 256 -2.86 7.40 0.26
C GLU A 256 -2.52 8.85 -0.08
N VAL A 257 -1.43 9.36 0.50
CA VAL A 257 -0.96 10.73 0.26
C VAL A 257 -0.41 10.86 -1.17
N LEU A 258 0.37 9.90 -1.64
CA LEU A 258 0.92 9.86 -3.00
C LEU A 258 -0.21 9.70 -4.04
N GLY A 259 -1.17 8.82 -3.81
CA GLY A 259 -2.34 8.68 -4.69
C GLY A 259 -3.11 9.99 -4.81
N HIS A 260 -3.29 10.72 -3.70
CA HIS A 260 -3.89 12.05 -3.73
C HIS A 260 -3.08 13.05 -4.56
N THR A 261 -1.74 13.09 -4.46
CA THR A 261 -0.94 14.04 -5.25
C THR A 261 -1.05 13.75 -6.75
N TYR A 262 -1.04 12.48 -7.15
CA TYR A 262 -1.20 12.10 -8.56
C TYR A 262 -2.60 12.39 -9.10
N ASN A 263 -3.65 12.16 -8.29
CA ASN A 263 -5.00 12.59 -8.61
C ASN A 263 -5.07 14.12 -8.79
N HIS A 264 -4.50 14.87 -7.83
CA HIS A 264 -4.57 16.31 -7.80
C HIS A 264 -3.82 16.96 -8.96
N ILE A 265 -2.59 16.51 -9.26
CA ILE A 265 -1.70 17.13 -10.23
C ILE A 265 -2.00 16.62 -11.65
N TYR A 266 -2.17 15.30 -11.80
CA TYR A 266 -2.23 14.66 -13.13
C TYR A 266 -3.64 14.23 -13.54
N GLY A 267 -4.61 14.26 -12.63
CA GLY A 267 -5.99 13.91 -12.95
C GLY A 267 -6.26 12.40 -13.05
N LEU A 268 -5.43 11.56 -12.41
CA LEU A 268 -5.73 10.14 -12.26
C LEU A 268 -6.96 9.93 -11.38
N SER A 269 -7.88 9.08 -11.81
CA SER A 269 -8.96 8.57 -10.97
C SER A 269 -8.40 7.54 -10.00
N ILE A 270 -8.54 7.79 -8.70
CA ILE A 270 -7.88 7.01 -7.65
C ILE A 270 -8.92 6.51 -6.65
N THR A 271 -8.88 5.21 -6.36
CA THR A 271 -9.70 4.58 -5.32
C THR A 271 -8.83 3.73 -4.40
N ALA A 272 -8.78 4.09 -3.12
CA ALA A 272 -8.06 3.34 -2.09
C ALA A 272 -9.01 2.39 -1.35
N LEU A 273 -8.61 1.13 -1.21
CA LEU A 273 -9.36 0.11 -0.49
C LEU A 273 -8.64 -0.26 0.80
N ARG A 274 -9.16 0.17 1.95
CA ARG A 274 -8.63 -0.21 3.27
C ARG A 274 -9.15 -1.60 3.63
N PHE A 275 -8.34 -2.61 3.34
CA PHE A 275 -8.67 -3.98 3.73
C PHE A 275 -8.54 -4.20 5.23
N PHE A 276 -9.48 -4.96 5.78
CA PHE A 276 -9.40 -5.56 7.10
C PHE A 276 -8.81 -6.97 7.01
N THR A 277 -9.01 -7.83 8.01
CA THR A 277 -8.34 -9.13 8.05
C THR A 277 -8.98 -10.09 7.05
N VAL A 278 -8.35 -10.25 5.89
CA VAL A 278 -8.86 -11.14 4.84
C VAL A 278 -8.51 -12.60 5.14
N TYR A 279 -9.47 -13.50 5.02
CA TYR A 279 -9.26 -14.95 5.20
C TYR A 279 -9.98 -15.79 4.14
N GLY A 280 -9.51 -17.01 3.92
CA GLY A 280 -10.14 -17.95 3.00
C GLY A 280 -9.17 -18.91 2.30
N PRO A 281 -9.68 -19.78 1.41
CA PRO A 281 -8.87 -20.69 0.59
C PRO A 281 -7.77 -19.96 -0.18
N TRP A 282 -6.63 -20.62 -0.40
CA TRP A 282 -5.46 -20.00 -1.05
C TRP A 282 -4.93 -18.79 -0.30
N GLY A 283 -5.20 -18.72 1.00
CA GLY A 283 -4.75 -17.71 1.94
C GLY A 283 -3.23 -17.58 2.05
N ARG A 284 -2.77 -16.62 2.85
CA ARG A 284 -1.35 -16.51 3.18
C ARG A 284 -1.03 -17.27 4.49
N PRO A 285 0.09 -18.01 4.54
CA PRO A 285 0.44 -18.82 5.71
C PRO A 285 0.95 -18.02 6.92
N ASP A 286 1.28 -16.74 6.75
CA ASP A 286 1.64 -15.83 7.86
C ASP A 286 0.42 -15.39 8.69
N MET A 287 -0.79 -15.51 8.14
CA MET A 287 -2.02 -15.04 8.79
C MET A 287 -2.54 -16.04 9.84
N ALA A 288 -3.25 -15.52 10.85
CA ALA A 288 -3.67 -16.27 12.03
C ALA A 288 -4.49 -17.54 11.72
N TYR A 289 -5.55 -17.48 10.89
CA TYR A 289 -6.37 -18.68 10.53
C TYR A 289 -5.50 -19.82 10.02
N PHE A 290 -4.54 -19.49 9.17
CA PHE A 290 -3.70 -20.44 8.49
C PHE A 290 -2.67 -21.03 9.45
N SER A 291 -1.96 -20.17 10.18
CA SER A 291 -0.97 -20.61 11.17
C SER A 291 -1.61 -21.46 12.27
N PHE A 292 -2.82 -21.10 12.72
CA PHE A 292 -3.59 -21.89 13.68
C PHE A 292 -3.97 -23.25 13.12
N ALA A 293 -4.56 -23.31 11.92
CA ALA A 293 -4.92 -24.59 11.32
C ALA A 293 -3.71 -25.53 11.15
N ARG A 294 -2.58 -24.99 10.66
CA ARG A 294 -1.32 -25.74 10.55
C ARG A 294 -0.85 -26.30 11.89
N ASN A 295 -0.86 -25.48 12.94
CA ASN A 295 -0.39 -25.92 14.26
C ASN A 295 -1.35 -26.92 14.90
N ILE A 296 -2.66 -26.72 14.77
CA ILE A 296 -3.68 -27.65 15.26
C ILE A 296 -3.51 -29.02 14.62
N VAL A 297 -3.41 -29.09 13.29
CA VAL A 297 -3.21 -30.36 12.55
C VAL A 297 -1.94 -31.07 12.99
N LYS A 298 -0.88 -30.34 13.33
CA LYS A 298 0.39 -30.91 13.80
C LYS A 298 0.45 -31.19 15.30
N GLY A 299 -0.61 -30.91 16.05
CA GLY A 299 -0.58 -31.00 17.51
C GLY A 299 0.45 -30.07 18.15
N LYS A 300 0.74 -28.92 17.52
CA LYS A 300 1.63 -27.87 18.05
C LYS A 300 0.81 -26.78 18.75
N PRO A 301 1.37 -26.09 19.75
CA PRO A 301 0.70 -24.97 20.39
C PRO A 301 0.37 -23.81 19.43
N ILE A 302 -0.79 -23.20 19.61
CA ILE A 302 -1.14 -21.92 18.98
C ILE A 302 -0.96 -20.78 19.97
N LYS A 303 -0.39 -19.66 19.51
CA LYS A 303 -0.21 -18.46 20.32
C LYS A 303 -1.47 -17.60 20.22
N ILE A 304 -2.17 -17.41 21.33
CA ILE A 304 -3.34 -16.53 21.43
C ILE A 304 -2.93 -15.33 22.26
N PHE A 305 -2.95 -14.15 21.65
CA PHE A 305 -2.65 -12.92 22.37
C PHE A 305 -3.80 -12.53 23.30
N GLN A 306 -3.49 -11.86 24.40
CA GLN A 306 -4.46 -11.25 25.31
C GLN A 306 -4.08 -9.81 25.62
N GLY A 307 -5.09 -8.97 25.88
CA GLY A 307 -4.91 -7.59 26.29
C GLY A 307 -4.31 -7.43 27.69
N PRO A 308 -3.98 -6.19 28.11
CA PRO A 308 -3.38 -5.91 29.41
C PRO A 308 -4.16 -6.46 30.62
N LYS A 309 -5.48 -6.64 30.48
CA LYS A 309 -6.38 -7.17 31.50
C LYS A 309 -6.77 -8.64 31.22
N LYS A 310 -5.96 -9.36 30.43
CA LYS A 310 -6.19 -10.76 29.99
C LYS A 310 -7.48 -10.94 29.17
N GLU A 311 -7.99 -9.87 28.57
CA GLU A 311 -9.15 -9.90 27.69
C GLU A 311 -8.78 -10.44 26.31
N GLU A 312 -9.70 -11.20 25.70
CA GLU A 312 -9.51 -11.68 24.33
C GLU A 312 -9.65 -10.53 23.33
N LEU A 313 -8.82 -10.58 22.29
CA LEU A 313 -8.89 -9.64 21.19
C LEU A 313 -10.05 -10.04 20.27
N ALA A 314 -10.69 -9.04 19.67
CA ALA A 314 -11.64 -9.28 18.59
C ALA A 314 -11.10 -8.69 17.28
N ARG A 315 -11.40 -9.39 16.18
CA ARG A 315 -10.93 -9.03 14.84
C ARG A 315 -12.09 -9.05 13.87
N ASP A 316 -12.04 -8.11 12.94
CA ASP A 316 -12.96 -8.04 11.80
C ASP A 316 -12.36 -8.91 10.69
N PHE A 317 -12.89 -10.14 10.57
CA PHE A 317 -12.48 -11.12 9.57
C PHE A 317 -13.42 -11.03 8.38
N THR A 318 -12.88 -10.71 7.22
CA THR A 318 -13.62 -10.59 5.96
C THR A 318 -13.26 -11.74 5.05
N TYR A 319 -14.27 -12.49 4.60
CA TYR A 319 -14.03 -13.62 3.72
C TYR A 319 -13.56 -13.14 2.34
N ILE A 320 -12.69 -13.91 1.70
CA ILE A 320 -12.06 -13.54 0.44
C ILE A 320 -13.05 -13.20 -0.67
N ASP A 321 -14.17 -13.91 -0.78
CA ASP A 321 -15.16 -13.64 -1.83
C ASP A 321 -15.87 -12.28 -1.61
N ASP A 322 -16.05 -11.86 -0.36
CA ASP A 322 -16.60 -10.53 -0.05
C ASP A 322 -15.60 -9.44 -0.48
N VAL A 323 -14.32 -9.60 -0.13
CA VAL A 323 -13.27 -8.67 -0.55
C VAL A 323 -13.16 -8.59 -2.07
N VAL A 324 -13.28 -9.72 -2.76
CA VAL A 324 -13.29 -9.77 -4.24
C VAL A 324 -14.46 -8.98 -4.80
N ARG A 325 -15.68 -9.14 -4.26
CA ARG A 325 -16.84 -8.33 -4.68
C ARG A 325 -16.58 -6.83 -4.49
N GLY A 326 -16.01 -6.44 -3.35
CA GLY A 326 -15.63 -5.05 -3.09
C GLY A 326 -14.61 -4.50 -4.09
N CYS A 327 -13.58 -5.28 -4.44
CA CYS A 327 -12.58 -4.91 -5.45
C CYS A 327 -13.20 -4.74 -6.84
N VAL A 328 -14.04 -5.69 -7.27
CA VAL A 328 -14.70 -5.65 -8.57
C VAL A 328 -15.66 -4.46 -8.65
N ALA A 329 -16.50 -4.25 -7.64
CA ALA A 329 -17.39 -3.10 -7.59
C ALA A 329 -16.63 -1.75 -7.56
N ALA A 330 -15.47 -1.69 -6.91
CA ALA A 330 -14.62 -0.50 -6.92
C ALA A 330 -14.07 -0.18 -8.32
N LEU A 331 -13.74 -1.21 -9.12
CA LEU A 331 -13.35 -1.06 -10.52
C LEU A 331 -14.55 -0.59 -11.35
N ASP A 332 -15.71 -1.22 -11.21
CA ASP A 332 -16.90 -0.93 -12.02
C ASP A 332 -17.43 0.49 -11.82
N THR A 333 -17.36 0.97 -10.58
CA THR A 333 -17.81 2.32 -10.21
C THR A 333 -16.71 3.37 -10.33
N ALA A 334 -15.50 2.99 -10.74
CA ALA A 334 -14.42 3.95 -10.95
C ALA A 334 -14.76 4.84 -12.15
N ALA A 335 -14.88 6.15 -11.91
CA ALA A 335 -15.00 7.07 -13.03
C ALA A 335 -13.68 7.15 -13.80
N PRO A 336 -13.71 7.50 -15.10
CA PRO A 336 -12.50 7.68 -15.88
C PRO A 336 -11.55 8.72 -15.29
N SER A 337 -10.25 8.48 -15.46
CA SER A 337 -9.24 9.52 -15.28
C SER A 337 -9.54 10.70 -16.18
N THR A 338 -9.16 11.88 -15.72
CA THR A 338 -9.46 13.16 -16.40
C THR A 338 -8.22 13.81 -16.99
N GLY A 339 -7.05 13.24 -16.73
CA GLY A 339 -5.81 13.61 -17.40
C GLY A 339 -5.57 12.82 -18.68
N SER A 340 -4.65 13.34 -19.49
CA SER A 340 -4.12 12.66 -20.68
C SER A 340 -2.69 13.15 -20.91
N GLY A 341 -1.74 12.24 -21.15
CA GLY A 341 -0.33 12.61 -21.39
C GLY A 341 0.30 13.42 -20.26
N GLY A 342 -0.04 13.10 -19.00
CA GLY A 342 0.46 13.80 -17.82
C GLY A 342 -0.12 15.19 -17.56
N LYS A 343 -1.16 15.62 -18.29
CA LYS A 343 -1.84 16.91 -18.05
C LYS A 343 -3.28 16.71 -17.59
N LYS A 344 -3.61 17.26 -16.42
CA LYS A 344 -4.97 17.24 -15.86
C LYS A 344 -5.88 18.21 -16.61
N LYS A 345 -7.05 17.73 -17.07
CA LYS A 345 -8.05 18.59 -17.73
C LYS A 345 -9.11 19.13 -16.77
N ARG A 346 -9.51 18.34 -15.77
CA ARG A 346 -10.50 18.70 -14.74
C ARG A 346 -10.25 17.94 -13.45
N LYS A 347 -11.08 18.13 -12.42
CA LYS A 347 -10.99 17.36 -11.17
C LYS A 347 -11.30 15.87 -11.43
N ALA A 348 -10.41 14.98 -11.00
CA ALA A 348 -10.61 13.53 -11.04
C ALA A 348 -11.13 13.01 -9.70
N PRO A 349 -11.88 11.89 -9.66
CA PRO A 349 -12.34 11.31 -8.41
C PRO A 349 -11.21 10.74 -7.55
N MET A 350 -11.29 11.02 -6.26
CA MET A 350 -10.46 10.42 -5.21
C MET A 350 -11.40 9.80 -4.18
N ARG A 351 -11.36 8.48 -4.04
CA ARG A 351 -12.25 7.73 -3.15
C ARG A 351 -11.43 6.86 -2.20
N VAL A 352 -11.96 6.66 -0.99
CA VAL A 352 -11.39 5.74 0.01
C VAL A 352 -12.55 4.97 0.62
N PHE A 353 -12.41 3.65 0.68
CA PHE A 353 -13.43 2.74 1.23
C PHE A 353 -12.83 1.75 2.21
N ASN A 354 -13.53 1.51 3.31
CA ASN A 354 -13.29 0.37 4.18
C ASN A 354 -13.96 -0.88 3.60
N LEU A 355 -13.19 -1.95 3.44
CA LEU A 355 -13.70 -3.28 3.07
C LEU A 355 -13.47 -4.24 4.23
N GLY A 356 -14.48 -4.31 5.11
CA GLY A 356 -14.55 -5.17 6.31
C GLY A 356 -15.82 -6.01 6.34
N ASN A 357 -16.05 -6.78 7.41
CA ASN A 357 -17.23 -7.63 7.64
C ASN A 357 -18.21 -7.01 8.67
N THR A 358 -17.84 -5.94 9.39
CA THR A 358 -18.67 -5.24 10.40
C THR A 358 -19.05 -6.04 11.64
N GLN A 359 -18.65 -7.31 11.72
CA GLN A 359 -18.91 -8.19 12.87
C GLN A 359 -17.59 -8.69 13.46
N PRO A 360 -17.05 -8.01 14.49
CA PRO A 360 -15.82 -8.43 15.15
C PRO A 360 -16.04 -9.74 15.91
N VAL A 361 -15.18 -10.72 15.67
CA VAL A 361 -15.23 -12.04 16.32
C VAL A 361 -14.04 -12.21 17.26
N LYS A 362 -14.29 -12.79 18.42
CA LYS A 362 -13.24 -13.10 19.41
C LYS A 362 -12.32 -14.20 18.88
N VAL A 363 -11.03 -14.11 19.18
CA VAL A 363 -10.06 -15.13 18.75
C VAL A 363 -10.40 -16.52 19.31
N GLY A 364 -10.94 -16.63 20.52
CA GLY A 364 -11.33 -17.92 21.09
C GLY A 364 -12.46 -18.63 20.34
N GLU A 365 -13.46 -17.86 19.87
CA GLU A 365 -14.57 -18.36 19.04
C GLU A 365 -14.06 -18.84 17.68
N PHE A 366 -13.22 -18.03 17.05
CA PHE A 366 -12.57 -18.37 15.79
C PHE A 366 -11.74 -19.68 15.87
N VAL A 367 -11.01 -19.87 16.97
CA VAL A 367 -10.28 -21.13 17.21
C VAL A 367 -11.25 -22.30 17.38
N GLY A 368 -12.37 -22.11 18.09
CA GLY A 368 -13.41 -23.13 18.24
C GLY A 368 -13.99 -23.62 16.91
N ILE A 369 -14.23 -22.70 15.97
CA ILE A 369 -14.70 -23.05 14.62
C ILE A 369 -13.63 -23.85 13.86
N LEU A 370 -12.35 -23.47 13.98
CA LEU A 370 -11.26 -24.25 13.38
C LEU A 370 -11.18 -25.66 14.00
N GLU A 371 -11.28 -25.80 15.32
CA GLU A 371 -11.26 -27.09 16.01
C GLU A 371 -12.38 -28.02 15.52
N LYS A 372 -13.60 -27.47 15.36
CA LYS A 372 -14.78 -28.16 14.81
C LYS A 372 -14.49 -28.72 13.41
N HIS A 373 -14.06 -27.87 12.47
CA HIS A 373 -13.86 -28.29 11.06
C HIS A 373 -12.59 -29.12 10.85
N LEU A 374 -11.56 -28.91 11.67
CA LEU A 374 -10.34 -29.71 11.66
C LEU A 374 -10.55 -31.06 12.34
N GLN A 375 -11.56 -31.17 13.22
CA GLN A 375 -11.83 -32.33 14.08
C GLN A 375 -10.66 -32.62 15.03
N ARG A 376 -10.05 -31.55 15.57
CA ARG A 376 -8.89 -31.65 16.46
C ARG A 376 -8.84 -30.44 17.40
N GLN A 377 -8.59 -30.71 18.68
CA GLN A 377 -8.47 -29.67 19.71
C GLN A 377 -7.14 -28.92 19.59
N ALA A 378 -7.17 -27.60 19.79
CA ALA A 378 -5.98 -26.76 19.78
C ALA A 378 -5.28 -26.79 21.15
N ILE A 379 -3.96 -26.85 21.14
CA ILE A 379 -3.16 -26.59 22.34
C ILE A 379 -3.02 -25.07 22.46
N ARG A 380 -3.90 -24.43 23.24
CA ARG A 380 -3.97 -22.97 23.36
C ARG A 380 -2.90 -22.47 24.33
N ASN A 381 -1.98 -21.63 23.83
CA ASN A 381 -0.98 -20.94 24.63
C ASN A 381 -1.29 -19.43 24.65
N TYR A 382 -1.81 -18.96 25.78
CA TYR A 382 -2.15 -17.55 25.96
C TYR A 382 -0.91 -16.73 26.33
N ILE A 383 -0.67 -15.66 25.58
CA ILE A 383 0.49 -14.78 25.79
C ILE A 383 0.06 -13.31 25.79
N GLN A 384 0.76 -12.49 26.57
CA GLN A 384 0.51 -11.06 26.60
C GLN A 384 0.80 -10.44 25.22
N MET A 385 -0.10 -9.59 24.72
CA MET A 385 0.12 -8.87 23.48
C MET A 385 1.38 -7.99 23.59
N PRO A 386 2.28 -8.01 22.59
CA PRO A 386 3.42 -7.10 22.54
C PRO A 386 2.95 -5.64 22.57
N SER A 387 3.77 -4.75 23.11
CA SER A 387 3.53 -3.30 23.05
C SER A 387 3.61 -2.73 21.63
N THR A 388 4.08 -3.51 20.66
CA THR A 388 4.33 -3.10 19.28
C THR A 388 3.15 -3.39 18.36
N GLY A 389 2.25 -2.41 18.22
CA GLY A 389 1.44 -2.22 17.01
C GLY A 389 0.24 -3.16 16.78
N ASP A 390 -0.02 -4.14 17.65
CA ASP A 390 -1.27 -4.90 17.63
C ASP A 390 -2.38 -4.11 18.38
N VAL A 391 -3.58 -4.07 17.79
CA VAL A 391 -4.74 -3.35 18.35
C VAL A 391 -5.70 -4.30 19.07
N MET A 392 -6.39 -3.84 20.10
CA MET A 392 -7.32 -4.66 20.88
C MET A 392 -8.55 -5.09 20.08
N PHE A 393 -9.08 -4.18 19.27
CA PHE A 393 -10.35 -4.33 18.56
C PHE A 393 -10.27 -3.66 17.19
N THR A 394 -10.72 -4.35 16.16
CA THR A 394 -10.90 -3.78 14.82
C THR A 394 -12.36 -3.94 14.43
N HIS A 395 -12.98 -2.85 13.98
CA HIS A 395 -14.37 -2.85 13.51
C HIS A 395 -14.48 -1.80 12.41
N ALA A 396 -14.79 -2.24 11.19
CA ALA A 396 -14.95 -1.35 10.06
C ALA A 396 -16.33 -0.71 10.04
N ASN A 397 -16.43 0.61 9.82
CA ASN A 397 -17.64 1.19 9.26
C ASN A 397 -17.57 1.03 7.74
N VAL A 398 -18.50 0.28 7.15
CA VAL A 398 -18.56 0.03 5.70
C VAL A 398 -19.69 0.78 5.01
N THR A 399 -20.35 1.73 5.68
CA THR A 399 -21.52 2.46 5.16
C THR A 399 -21.22 3.10 3.80
N ARG A 400 -20.03 3.68 3.64
CA ARG A 400 -19.62 4.30 2.37
C ARG A 400 -19.46 3.27 1.26
N ALA A 401 -18.81 2.14 1.54
CA ALA A 401 -18.67 1.05 0.59
C ALA A 401 -20.03 0.44 0.22
N HIS A 402 -20.94 0.30 1.17
CA HIS A 402 -22.30 -0.16 0.93
C HIS A 402 -23.04 0.78 -0.04
N ASN A 403 -23.03 2.08 0.23
CA ASN A 403 -23.78 3.06 -0.56
C ASN A 403 -23.23 3.23 -1.97
N ASP A 404 -21.91 3.30 -2.11
CA ASP A 404 -21.27 3.66 -3.39
C ASP A 404 -20.93 2.43 -4.24
N LEU A 405 -20.71 1.27 -3.62
CA LEU A 405 -20.27 0.04 -4.30
C LEU A 405 -21.31 -1.09 -4.22
N GLY A 406 -22.39 -0.93 -3.45
CA GLY A 406 -23.28 -2.05 -3.11
C GLY A 406 -22.59 -3.12 -2.25
N TYR A 407 -21.50 -2.76 -1.55
CA TYR A 407 -20.70 -3.71 -0.78
C TYR A 407 -21.45 -4.19 0.46
N GLN A 408 -21.85 -5.46 0.45
CA GLN A 408 -22.47 -6.13 1.58
C GLN A 408 -21.74 -7.46 1.83
N PRO A 409 -20.96 -7.56 2.93
CA PRO A 409 -20.33 -8.81 3.27
C PRO A 409 -21.40 -9.79 3.79
N THR A 410 -21.49 -10.97 3.19
CA THR A 410 -22.57 -11.95 3.46
C THR A 410 -22.07 -13.31 3.92
N THR A 411 -20.75 -13.54 3.91
CA THR A 411 -20.19 -14.83 4.30
C THR A 411 -20.06 -14.95 5.81
N ASP A 412 -20.84 -15.85 6.38
CA ASP A 412 -20.69 -16.25 7.79
C ASP A 412 -19.29 -16.85 8.07
N LEU A 413 -18.79 -16.63 9.29
CA LEU A 413 -17.44 -17.05 9.67
C LEU A 413 -17.28 -18.58 9.67
N ASP A 414 -18.29 -19.33 10.14
CA ASP A 414 -18.25 -20.81 10.15
C ASP A 414 -18.17 -21.35 8.73
N ALA A 415 -19.02 -20.85 7.83
CA ALA A 415 -19.03 -21.24 6.42
C ALA A 415 -17.72 -20.88 5.70
N GLY A 416 -17.17 -19.69 5.95
CA GLY A 416 -15.90 -19.28 5.36
C GLY A 416 -14.72 -20.13 5.84
N LEU A 417 -14.67 -20.45 7.14
CA LEU A 417 -13.63 -21.30 7.72
C LEU A 417 -13.77 -22.77 7.29
N GLU A 418 -14.99 -23.27 7.11
CA GLU A 418 -15.23 -24.60 6.53
C GLU A 418 -14.59 -24.71 5.13
N LYS A 419 -14.88 -23.74 4.25
CA LYS A 419 -14.30 -23.69 2.89
C LYS A 419 -12.77 -23.62 2.94
N PHE A 420 -12.22 -22.82 3.85
CA PHE A 420 -10.78 -22.75 4.07
C PHE A 420 -10.20 -24.09 4.51
N VAL A 421 -10.78 -24.74 5.52
CA VAL A 421 -10.30 -26.03 6.05
C VAL A 421 -10.36 -27.12 4.99
N ARG A 422 -11.44 -27.16 4.19
CA ARG A 422 -11.59 -28.08 3.06
C ARG A 422 -10.46 -27.90 2.05
N TRP A 423 -10.17 -26.65 1.67
CA TRP A 423 -9.04 -26.34 0.79
C TRP A 423 -7.70 -26.72 1.44
N PHE A 424 -7.49 -26.37 2.71
CA PHE A 424 -6.24 -26.60 3.43
C PHE A 424 -5.91 -28.09 3.48
N LYS A 425 -6.86 -28.94 3.88
CA LYS A 425 -6.72 -30.40 3.90
C LYS A 425 -6.47 -30.99 2.51
N SER A 426 -7.10 -30.42 1.47
CA SER A 426 -6.89 -30.87 0.09
C SER A 426 -5.53 -30.49 -0.47
N TYR A 427 -5.01 -29.31 -0.14
CA TYR A 427 -3.78 -28.78 -0.71
C TYR A 427 -2.53 -29.23 0.04
N TYR A 428 -2.61 -29.34 1.37
CA TYR A 428 -1.56 -29.81 2.27
C TYR A 428 -1.90 -31.20 2.81
N ARG A 429 -2.12 -32.16 1.90
CA ARG A 429 -2.29 -33.57 2.28
C ARG A 429 -1.01 -34.08 2.97
N ASP A 430 -1.17 -34.90 3.99
CA ASP A 430 -0.05 -35.50 4.73
C ASP A 430 0.95 -36.16 3.78
N GLY A 431 2.23 -35.81 3.92
CA GLY A 431 3.34 -36.31 3.10
C GLY A 431 3.50 -35.65 1.73
N SER A 432 2.60 -34.73 1.34
CA SER A 432 2.72 -34.01 0.06
C SER A 432 3.91 -33.04 0.03
N GLU A 433 4.45 -32.78 -1.16
CA GLU A 433 5.49 -31.75 -1.35
C GLU A 433 5.03 -30.37 -0.86
N ASN A 434 3.75 -30.05 -1.05
CA ASN A 434 3.17 -28.80 -0.55
C ASN A 434 3.27 -28.70 0.97
N GLU A 435 3.01 -29.79 1.71
CA GLU A 435 3.18 -29.81 3.16
C GLU A 435 4.63 -29.55 3.55
N LYS A 436 5.58 -30.26 2.93
CA LYS A 436 7.03 -30.07 3.20
C LYS A 436 7.47 -28.61 3.00
N THR A 437 6.98 -27.93 1.96
CA THR A 437 7.28 -26.50 1.75
C THR A 437 6.71 -25.60 2.86
N LEU A 438 5.52 -25.92 3.37
CA LEU A 438 4.88 -25.20 4.48
C LEU A 438 5.57 -25.48 5.83
N ASP A 439 6.16 -26.66 5.99
CA ASP A 439 6.91 -27.10 7.16
C ASP A 439 8.23 -26.36 7.31
N GLY A 440 8.93 -26.15 6.19
CA GLY A 440 10.14 -25.33 6.13
C GLY A 440 9.87 -23.84 6.41
N TYR A 441 8.62 -23.38 6.28
CA TYR A 441 8.27 -21.97 6.46
C TYR A 441 8.10 -21.57 7.93
N LYS A 442 8.97 -20.67 8.39
CA LYS A 442 8.90 -20.01 9.69
C LYS A 442 8.42 -18.56 9.51
N PRO A 443 7.18 -18.21 9.90
CA PRO A 443 6.72 -16.83 9.85
C PRO A 443 7.44 -15.97 10.89
N TYR A 444 7.42 -14.66 10.65
CA TYR A 444 8.09 -13.62 11.46
C TYR A 444 7.32 -13.22 12.72
#